data_AF-A0A3S4K9G3-F1
#
_entry.id   AF-A0A3S4K9G3-F1
#
_cell.length_a   1.000
_cell.length_b   1.000
_cell.length_c   1.000
_cell.angle_alpha   90.00
_cell.angle_beta   90.00
_cell.angle_gamma   90.00
#
_symmetry.space_group_name_H-M   'P 1'
#
loop_
_entity.id
_entity.type
_entity.pdbx_description
1 polymer ?
#
loop_
_entity_poly.entity_id
_entity_poly.type
_entity_poly.pdbx_seq_one_letter_code
_entity_poly.pdbx_strand_id
1 'polypeptide(L)' 'MIYHQTTGEFAYWYAETEKLVRCRLLSLTTTYPVDIPYYRE' A
#
# COMPACT_ATOMS: atom_id res chain seq x y z
N MET A 1 -4.48 -3.32 -6.58
CA MET A 1 -3.84 -3.83 -5.35
C MET A 1 -4.90 -4.57 -4.56
N ILE A 2 -4.60 -5.76 -4.06
CA ILE A 2 -5.52 -6.62 -3.30
C ILE A 2 -4.91 -6.82 -1.92
N TYR A 3 -5.70 -6.63 -0.86
CA TYR A 3 -5.26 -6.84 0.51
C TYR A 3 -5.90 -8.12 1.08
N HIS A 4 -5.07 -9.04 1.56
CA HIS A 4 -5.50 -10.29 2.17
C HIS A 4 -5.58 -10.15 3.69
N GLN A 5 -6.81 -9.98 4.21
CA GLN A 5 -7.04 -9.64 5.62
C GLN A 5 -6.51 -10.70 6.61
N THR A 6 -6.58 -11.99 6.25
CA THR A 6 -6.16 -13.08 7.15
C THR A 6 -4.63 -13.17 7.30
N THR A 7 -3.86 -12.85 6.25
CA THR A 7 -2.39 -12.97 6.27
C THR A 7 -1.69 -11.61 6.45
N GLY A 8 -2.42 -10.51 6.21
CA GLY A 8 -1.87 -9.16 6.18
C GLY A 8 -0.99 -8.90 4.97
N GLU A 9 -1.15 -9.67 3.89
CA GLU A 9 -0.37 -9.54 2.66
C GLU A 9 -1.05 -8.62 1.65
N PHE A 10 -0.23 -7.93 0.87
CA PHE A 10 -0.64 -7.16 -0.29
C PHE A 10 -0.22 -7.90 -1.55
N ALA A 11 -1.12 -7.96 -2.54
CA ALA A 11 -0.82 -8.47 -3.86
C ALA A 11 -1.08 -7.39 -4.92
N TYR A 12 -0.21 -7.29 -5.91
CA TYR A 12 -0.37 -6.38 -7.04
C TYR A 12 0.17 -6.99 -8.33
N TRP A 13 -0.44 -6.58 -9.45
CA TRP A 13 0.00 -6.96 -10.78
C TRP A 13 1.13 -6.03 -11.22
N TYR A 14 2.28 -6.61 -11.59
CA TYR A 14 3.41 -5.88 -12.14
C TYR A 14 3.42 -6.09 -13.65
N ALA A 15 2.92 -5.09 -14.38
CA ALA A 15 2.68 -5.20 -15.83
C ALA A 15 3.95 -5.47 -16.64
N GLU A 16 5.07 -4.85 -16.27
CA GLU A 16 6.34 -4.98 -17.00
C GLU A 16 6.89 -6.41 -16.99
N THR A 17 6.65 -7.19 -15.94
CA THR A 17 7.08 -8.60 -15.88
C THR A 17 5.93 -9.59 -15.95
N GLU A 18 4.72 -9.12 -16.21
CA GLU A 18 3.48 -9.90 -16.24
C GLU A 18 3.33 -10.86 -15.05
N LYS A 19 3.60 -10.37 -13.84
CA LYS A 19 3.63 -11.18 -12.62
C LYS A 19 2.75 -10.61 -11.53
N LEU A 20 2.12 -11.52 -10.78
CA LEU A 20 1.49 -11.19 -9.52
C LEU A 20 2.54 -11.22 -8.41
N VAL A 21 2.84 -10.05 -7.85
CA VAL A 21 3.79 -9.88 -6.75
C VAL A 21 3.02 -9.85 -5.43
N ARG A 22 3.56 -10.50 -4.41
CA ARG A 22 3.03 -10.46 -3.04
C ARG A 22 4.08 -9.85 -2.13
N CYS A 23 3.66 -8.94 -1.24
CA CYS A 23 4.52 -8.34 -0.25
C CYS A 23 3.79 -8.21 1.10
N ARG A 24 4.57 -8.13 2.17
CA ARG A 24 4.06 -7.89 3.52
C ARG A 24 4.60 -6.55 4.00
N LEU A 25 3.74 -5.75 4.63
CA LEU A 25 4.20 -4.53 5.27
C LEU A 25 5.11 -4.90 6.45
N LEU A 26 6.37 -4.48 6.42
CA LEU A 26 7.34 -4.75 7.48
C LEU A 26 7.26 -3.71 8.60
N SER A 27 7.16 -2.43 8.24
CA SER A 27 7.01 -1.32 9.17
C SER A 27 6.27 -0.17 8.49
N LEU A 28 5.58 0.62 9.31
CA LEU A 28 4.87 1.81 8.88
C LEU A 28 5.60 2.99 9.49
N THR A 29 6.30 3.77 8.68
CA THR A 29 6.89 5.03 9.16
C THR A 29 5.76 6.01 9.36
N THR A 30 5.37 6.25 10.61
CA THR A 30 4.36 7.27 10.91
C THR A 30 4.92 8.65 10.57
N THR A 31 4.49 9.21 9.44
CA THR A 31 4.74 10.60 9.09
C THR A 31 3.60 11.51 9.56
N TYR A 32 2.75 11.03 10.48
CA TYR A 32 1.66 11.83 11.05
C TYR A 32 2.20 12.92 11.99
N PRO A 33 1.66 14.15 11.90
CA PRO A 33 0.69 14.62 10.90
C PRO A 33 1.37 14.92 9.55
N VAL A 34 0.79 14.40 8.46
CA VAL A 34 1.18 14.82 7.10
C VAL A 34 0.55 16.18 6.87
N ASP A 35 1.36 17.20 6.54
CA ASP A 35 0.89 18.50 6.06
C ASP A 35 0.23 18.34 4.68
N ILE A 36 -1.00 17.85 4.67
CA ILE A 36 -1.83 17.80 3.47
C ILE A 36 -2.60 19.12 3.46
N PRO A 37 -2.43 20.00 2.45
CA PRO A 37 -3.25 21.20 2.32
C PRO A 37 -4.69 20.75 2.08
N TYR A 38 -5.50 20.78 3.12
CA TYR A 38 -6.93 20.47 3.06
C TYR A 38 -7.63 21.66 2.40
N TYR A 39 -7.88 21.57 1.09
CA TYR A 39 -8.73 22.54 0.40
C TYR A 39 -10.17 22.36 0.90
N ARG A 40 -10.74 23.42 1.49
CA ARG A 40 -12.14 23.48 1.92
C ARG A 40 -12.81 24.59 1.11
N GLU A 41 -13.67 24.20 0.18
CA GLU A 41 -14.66 25.09 -0.45
C GLU A 41 -15.82 25.37 0.53
#